data_AF-A0A379FP24-F1
#
_entry.id   AF-A0A379FP24-F1
#
_cell.length_a   1.000
_cell.length_b   1.000
_cell.length_c   1.000
_cell.angle_alpha   90.00
_cell.angle_beta   90.00
_cell.angle_gamma   90.00
#
_symmetry.space_group_name_H-M   'P 1'
#
loop_
_entity.id
_entity.type
_entity.pdbx_description
1 polymer ?
#
loop_
_entity_poly.entity_id
_entity_poly.type
_entity_poly.pdbx_seq_one_letter_code
_entity_poly.pdbx_strand_id
1 'polypeptide(L)' 'MLSARRVDNPDLRTVDVLIRRLRHKINADLLVTQHGEGYFLAADVY' A
#
# COMPACT_ATOMS: atom_id res chain seq x y z
N MET A 1 20.06 -0.94 -12.15
CA MET A 1 19.57 -1.27 -10.79
C MET A 1 18.64 -0.17 -10.33
N LEU A 2 17.36 -0.46 -10.07
CA LEU A 2 16.50 0.43 -9.28
C LEU A 2 17.01 0.34 -7.84
N SER A 3 18.00 1.18 -7.50
CA SER A 3 18.33 1.43 -6.09
C SER A 3 17.10 2.11 -5.48
N ALA A 4 16.24 1.31 -4.86
CA ALA A 4 15.15 1.83 -4.06
C ALA A 4 15.81 2.60 -2.91
N ARG A 5 15.91 3.92 -3.06
CA ARG A 5 16.35 4.82 -2.00
C ARG A 5 15.39 4.62 -0.84
N ARG A 6 15.76 3.76 0.11
CA ARG A 6 14.98 3.56 1.33
C ARG A 6 14.93 4.90 2.04
N VAL A 7 13.72 5.32 2.35
CA VAL A 7 13.51 6.50 3.18
C VAL A 7 13.69 6.01 4.61
N ASP A 8 14.74 6.46 5.29
CA ASP A 8 15.10 5.94 6.62
C ASP A 8 14.01 6.21 7.67
N ASN A 9 13.33 7.36 7.57
CA ASN A 9 12.19 7.72 8.41
C ASN A 9 10.97 8.09 7.54
N PRO A 10 10.18 7.11 7.09
CA PRO A 10 8.95 7.40 6.35
C PRO A 10 7.91 8.00 7.30
N ASP A 11 7.29 9.10 6.89
CA ASP A 11 6.10 9.64 7.57
C ASP A 11 4.92 8.64 7.44
N LEU A 12 3.97 8.66 8.36
CA LEU A 12 2.75 7.85 8.34
C LEU A 12 2.01 7.99 7.00
N ARG A 13 2.00 9.20 6.43
CA ARG A 13 1.39 9.48 5.12
C ARG A 13 2.09 8.78 3.95
N THR A 14 3.33 8.32 4.14
CA THR A 14 4.08 7.56 3.13
C THR A 14 3.36 6.26 2.80
N VAL A 15 2.80 5.58 3.81
CA VAL A 15 2.07 4.32 3.61
C VAL A 15 0.84 4.56 2.73
N ASP A 16 0.06 5.61 3.02
CA ASP A 16 -1.12 5.97 2.22
C ASP A 16 -0.76 6.25 0.76
N VAL A 17 0.33 6.98 0.53
CA VAL A 17 0.83 7.29 -0.81
C VAL A 17 1.27 6.02 -1.53
N LEU A 18 1.95 5.11 -0.84
CA LEU A 18 2.40 3.84 -1.41
C LEU A 18 1.21 2.94 -1.75
N ILE A 19 0.22 2.82 -0.86
CA ILE A 19 -1.00 2.05 -1.12
C ILE A 19 -1.78 2.64 -2.29
N ARG A 20 -1.96 3.96 -2.34
CA ARG A 20 -2.59 4.62 -3.49
C ARG A 20 -1.83 4.31 -4.77
N ARG A 21 -0.50 4.44 -4.79
CA ARG A 21 0.33 4.13 -5.98
C ARG A 21 0.25 2.66 -6.37
N LEU A 22 0.19 1.76 -5.39
CA LEU A 22 0.05 0.33 -5.64
C LEU A 22 -1.30 0.01 -6.27
N ARG A 23 -2.41 0.55 -5.75
CA ARG A 23 -3.76 0.40 -6.34
C ARG A 23 -3.86 0.87 -7.80
N HIS A 24 -2.98 1.78 -8.25
CA HIS A 24 -2.92 2.18 -9.66
C HIS A 24 -2.17 1.20 -10.57
N LYS A 25 -1.46 0.22 -9.99
CA LYS A 25 -0.67 -0.79 -10.70
C LYS A 25 -1.28 -2.19 -10.66
N ILE A 26 -2.19 -2.44 -9.71
CA ILE A 26 -2.89 -3.71 -9.52
C ILE A 26 -4.40 -3.47 -9.56
N ASN A 27 -5.21 -4.52 -9.45
CA ASN A 27 -6.63 -4.35 -9.23
C ASN A 27 -6.87 -3.63 -7.89
N ALA A 28 -7.53 -2.47 -7.93
CA ALA A 28 -7.72 -1.58 -6.78
C ALA A 28 -8.52 -2.24 -5.65
N ASP A 29 -9.40 -3.18 -5.98
CA ASP A 29 -10.27 -3.89 -5.03
C ASP A 29 -9.51 -4.93 -4.20
N LEU A 30 -8.27 -5.25 -4.57
CA LEU A 30 -7.42 -6.16 -3.82
C LEU A 30 -6.95 -5.57 -2.48
N LEU A 31 -7.01 -4.25 -2.30
CA LEU A 31 -6.56 -3.59 -1.07
C LEU A 31 -7.72 -2.83 -0.43
N VAL A 32 -8.15 -3.26 0.75
CA VAL A 32 -9.21 -2.61 1.54
C VAL A 32 -8.60 -1.67 2.58
N THR A 33 -9.17 -0.49 2.73
CA THR A 33 -8.83 0.44 3.82
C THR A 33 -9.75 0.17 5.00
N GLN A 34 -9.19 -0.16 6.15
CA GLN A 34 -9.91 -0.25 7.42
C GLN A 34 -9.48 0.92 8.29
N HIS A 35 -10.42 1.82 8.58
CA HIS A 35 -10.13 3.01 9.37
C HIS A 35 -9.63 2.63 10.78
N GLY A 36 -8.51 3.23 11.21
CA GLY A 36 -7.86 2.92 12.49
C GLY A 36 -6.94 1.68 12.49
N GLU A 37 -7.10 0.78 11.51
CA GLU A 37 -6.38 -0.50 11.47
C GLU A 37 -5.36 -0.58 10.31
N GLY A 38 -5.58 0.19 9.23
CA GLY A 38 -4.69 0.25 8.08
C GLY A 38 -5.27 -0.38 6.82
N TYR A 39 -4.48 -1.24 6.16
CA TYR A 39 -4.79 -1.78 4.84
C TYR A 39 -4.70 -3.30 4.80
N PHE A 40 -5.72 -3.95 4.24
CA PHE A 40 -5.84 -5.41 4.16
C PHE A 40 -5.84 -5.88 2.70
N LEU A 41 -5.29 -7.06 2.45
CA LEU A 41 -5.38 -7.72 1.15
C LEU A 41 -6.70 -8.51 1.08
N ALA A 42 -7.61 -8.08 0.23
CA ALA A 42 -8.90 -8.74 -0.04
C ALA A 42 -8.80 -9.74 -1.20
N ALA A 43 -7.72 -10.51 -1.25
CA ALA A 43 -7.65 -11.64 -2.16
C ALA A 43 -8.55 -12.75 -1.59
N ASP A 44 -9.51 -13.24 -2.37
CA ASP A 44 -10.18 -14.50 -2.06
C ASP A 44 -9.10 -15.58 -1.97
N VAL A 45 -8.86 -16.07 -0.75
CA VAL A 45 -8.00 -17.23 -0.53
C VAL A 45 -8.84 -18.46 -0.85
N TYR A 46 -8.85 -18.85 -2.14
CA TYR A 46 -9.33 -20.15 -2.58
C TYR A 46 -8.28 -21.23 -2.35
#